data_AF-A0A928A7C9-F1
#
_entry.id   AF-A0A928A7C9-F1
#
_cell.length_a   1.000
_cell.length_b   1.000
_cell.length_c   1.000
_cell.angle_alpha   90.00
_cell.angle_beta   90.00
_cell.angle_gamma   90.00
#
_symmetry.space_group_name_H-M   'P 1'
#
loop_
_entity.id
_entity.type
_entity.pdbx_description
1 polymer ?
#
loop_
_entity_poly.entity_id
_entity_poly.type
_entity_poly.pdbx_seq_one_letter_code
_entity_poly.pdbx_strand_id
1 'polypeptide(L)'
;MKVLFVGNSHTFFNDMPELFAQFVEKTTGEKPEVVMLAYGGRDYKWHRKEYFALRFNLMYGGFDYCILQQAAHPYPPIEETLEYGGMIIDLCKKYHVTPVVYMTWAEKRFPENQQKMIDTCKQLAETRGALLAPVGEVWKRVQQECPDIELYFRDGEHAGPYGDFLIACVMCRLLTGSLSDEVIGKGFDFLQNEVINMELATVIEDVERIPVELDQEKTGKIYDIVNNQNM
;
A
#
# COMPACT_ATOMS: atom_id res chain seq x y z
N MET A 1 14.60 -9.71 -4.75
CA MET A 1 13.92 -9.17 -3.56
C MET A 1 12.64 -9.95 -3.30
N LYS A 2 12.31 -10.26 -2.04
CA LYS A 2 11.05 -10.92 -1.64
C LYS A 2 10.30 -10.08 -0.61
N VAL A 3 9.02 -9.79 -0.87
CA VAL A 3 8.22 -8.84 -0.09
C VAL A 3 6.93 -9.48 0.40
N LEU A 4 6.67 -9.39 1.71
CA LEU A 4 5.40 -9.76 2.32
C LEU A 4 4.54 -8.51 2.50
N PHE A 5 3.31 -8.53 2.00
CA PHE A 5 2.30 -7.52 2.26
C PHE A 5 1.30 -8.02 3.31
N VAL A 6 1.16 -7.31 4.42
CA VAL A 6 0.20 -7.60 5.50
C VAL A 6 -0.80 -6.45 5.57
N GLY A 7 -2.09 -6.73 5.36
CA GLY A 7 -3.08 -5.66 5.28
C GLY A 7 -4.53 -6.11 5.06
N ASN A 8 -5.26 -5.32 4.31
CA ASN A 8 -6.67 -5.54 3.97
C ASN A 8 -6.96 -5.11 2.52
N SER A 9 -8.17 -4.64 2.25
CA SER A 9 -8.55 -4.21 0.90
C SER A 9 -7.66 -3.11 0.35
N HIS A 10 -7.08 -2.22 1.16
CA HIS A 10 -6.13 -1.22 0.62
C HIS A 10 -4.77 -1.81 0.22
N THR A 11 -4.60 -3.11 0.43
CA THR A 11 -3.47 -3.92 -0.04
C THR A 11 -3.88 -4.82 -1.21
N PHE A 12 -4.98 -5.57 -1.12
CA PHE A 12 -5.34 -6.52 -2.19
C PHE A 12 -6.20 -5.92 -3.30
N PHE A 13 -6.92 -4.83 -3.02
CA PHE A 13 -7.73 -4.16 -4.03
C PHE A 13 -6.79 -3.73 -5.15
N ASN A 14 -7.20 -4.07 -6.37
CA ASN A 14 -6.45 -3.86 -7.60
C ASN A 14 -5.13 -4.66 -7.78
N ASP A 15 -4.90 -5.70 -6.96
CA ASP A 15 -3.60 -6.39 -6.82
C ASP A 15 -2.38 -5.48 -6.88
N MET A 16 -2.39 -4.53 -5.95
CA MET A 16 -1.27 -3.64 -5.70
C MET A 16 0.09 -4.34 -5.56
N PRO A 17 0.22 -5.51 -4.89
CA PRO A 17 1.48 -6.25 -4.85
C PRO A 17 2.05 -6.61 -6.23
N GLU A 18 1.22 -7.07 -7.18
CA GLU A 18 1.69 -7.37 -8.55
C GLU A 18 2.04 -6.10 -9.33
N LEU A 19 1.26 -5.02 -9.21
CA LEU A 19 1.61 -3.75 -9.86
C LEU A 19 2.96 -3.22 -9.36
N PHE A 20 3.17 -3.28 -8.04
CA PHE A 20 4.47 -3.00 -7.43
C PHE A 20 5.56 -3.90 -8.02
N ALA A 21 5.32 -5.21 -8.15
CA ALA A 21 6.32 -6.13 -8.70
C ALA A 21 6.73 -5.77 -10.14
N GLN A 22 5.77 -5.38 -10.97
CA GLN A 22 6.05 -4.92 -12.34
C GLN A 22 6.84 -3.61 -12.38
N PHE A 23 6.57 -2.70 -11.45
CA PHE A 23 7.30 -1.42 -11.38
C PHE A 23 8.74 -1.64 -10.94
N VAL A 24 8.96 -2.55 -9.99
CA VAL A 24 10.32 -2.97 -9.59
C VAL A 24 11.03 -3.67 -10.74
N GLU A 25 10.38 -4.58 -11.45
CA GLU A 25 10.95 -5.26 -12.62
C GLU A 25 11.39 -4.26 -13.70
N LYS A 26 10.52 -3.31 -14.04
CA LYS A 26 10.84 -2.22 -14.98
C LYS A 26 11.95 -1.28 -14.51
N THR A 27 12.09 -1.12 -13.20
CA THR A 27 13.09 -0.22 -12.60
C THR A 27 14.46 -0.88 -12.45
N THR A 28 14.49 -2.17 -12.14
CA THR A 28 15.71 -2.87 -11.73
C THR A 28 16.15 -3.97 -12.70
N GLY A 29 15.25 -4.41 -13.59
CA GLY A 29 15.44 -5.58 -14.43
C GLY A 29 15.15 -6.93 -13.75
N GLU A 30 14.82 -6.92 -12.45
CA GLU A 30 14.53 -8.13 -11.68
C GLU A 30 13.13 -8.08 -11.05
N LYS A 31 12.28 -9.05 -11.38
CA LYS A 31 10.96 -9.16 -10.77
C LYS A 31 11.07 -9.64 -9.31
N PRO A 32 10.52 -8.90 -8.33
CA PRO A 32 10.49 -9.36 -6.95
C PRO A 32 9.44 -10.46 -6.77
N GLU A 33 9.65 -11.34 -5.80
CA GLU A 33 8.61 -12.26 -5.35
C GLU A 33 7.72 -11.52 -4.32
N VAL A 34 6.42 -11.49 -4.57
CA VAL A 34 5.45 -10.84 -3.68
C VAL A 34 4.49 -11.87 -3.10
N VAL A 35 4.26 -11.76 -1.78
CA VAL A 35 3.32 -12.61 -1.03
C VAL A 35 2.41 -11.69 -0.23
N MET A 36 1.16 -12.10 -0.06
CA MET A 36 0.16 -11.31 0.65
C MET A 36 -0.53 -12.12 1.75
N LEU A 37 -0.66 -11.48 2.92
CA LEU A 37 -1.54 -11.86 4.01
C LEU A 37 -2.50 -10.70 4.25
N ALA A 38 -3.52 -10.58 3.40
CA ALA A 38 -4.48 -9.49 3.47
C ALA A 38 -5.91 -10.01 3.51
N TYR A 39 -6.73 -9.41 4.37
CA TYR A 39 -8.10 -9.84 4.64
C TYR A 39 -9.01 -8.62 4.75
N GLY A 40 -10.20 -8.68 4.14
CA GLY A 40 -11.13 -7.55 4.07
C GLY A 40 -11.39 -6.92 5.45
N GLY A 41 -11.21 -5.60 5.53
CA GLY A 41 -11.48 -4.81 6.75
C GLY A 41 -10.61 -5.13 7.98
N ARG A 42 -9.50 -5.87 7.85
CA ARG A 42 -8.67 -6.25 9.01
C ARG A 42 -7.62 -5.21 9.37
N ASP A 43 -7.46 -5.00 10.67
CA ASP A 43 -6.50 -4.07 11.28
C ASP A 43 -5.27 -4.82 11.84
N TYR A 44 -4.29 -4.09 12.37
CA TYR A 44 -3.11 -4.69 13.01
C TYR A 44 -3.46 -5.60 14.20
N LYS A 45 -4.50 -5.28 14.96
CA LYS A 45 -4.93 -6.10 16.10
C LYS A 45 -5.36 -7.48 15.64
N TRP A 46 -6.12 -7.56 14.55
CA TRP A 46 -6.55 -8.82 13.96
C TRP A 46 -5.35 -9.62 13.44
N HIS A 47 -4.46 -9.00 12.66
CA HIS A 47 -3.24 -9.67 12.16
C HIS A 47 -2.37 -10.19 13.29
N ARG A 48 -2.28 -9.44 14.40
CA ARG A 48 -1.55 -9.88 15.59
C ARG A 48 -2.22 -11.07 16.28
N LYS A 49 -3.56 -11.17 16.26
CA LYS A 49 -4.31 -12.34 16.76
C LYS A 49 -4.10 -13.57 15.88
N GLU A 50 -3.97 -13.38 14.57
CA GLU A 50 -3.52 -14.41 13.61
C GLU A 50 -2.01 -14.68 13.69
N TYR A 51 -1.51 -14.75 14.93
CA TYR A 51 -0.09 -14.79 15.25
C TYR A 51 0.66 -15.90 14.53
N PHE A 52 0.08 -17.09 14.43
CA PHE A 52 0.77 -18.23 13.82
C PHE A 52 0.91 -18.09 12.31
N ALA A 53 -0.09 -17.56 11.61
CA ALA A 53 0.00 -17.29 10.17
C ALA A 53 1.08 -16.25 9.88
N LEU A 54 1.04 -15.13 10.61
CA LEU A 54 2.03 -14.05 10.48
C LEU A 54 3.45 -14.53 10.86
N ARG A 55 3.60 -15.16 12.02
CA ARG A 55 4.89 -15.67 12.51
C ARG A 55 5.48 -16.72 11.58
N PHE A 56 4.67 -17.66 11.07
CA PHE A 56 5.16 -18.72 10.19
C PHE A 56 5.71 -18.15 8.89
N ASN A 57 4.98 -17.22 8.27
CA ASN A 57 5.44 -16.51 7.06
C ASN A 57 6.72 -15.72 7.33
N LEU A 58 6.79 -14.93 8.40
CA LEU A 58 8.00 -14.16 8.72
C LEU A 58 9.21 -15.06 9.03
N MET A 59 9.00 -16.21 9.68
CA MET A 59 10.08 -17.13 10.07
C MET A 59 10.64 -17.93 8.89
N TYR A 60 9.79 -18.41 7.99
CA TYR A 60 10.18 -19.37 6.94
C TYR A 60 10.06 -18.84 5.52
N GLY A 61 9.44 -17.67 5.33
CA GLY A 61 9.19 -17.12 4.00
C GLY A 61 10.44 -16.53 3.33
N GLY A 62 11.49 -16.20 4.11
CA GLY A 62 12.72 -15.62 3.57
C GLY A 62 12.51 -14.21 2.98
N PHE A 63 11.64 -13.41 3.61
CA PHE A 63 11.30 -12.07 3.15
C PHE A 63 12.41 -11.06 3.47
N ASP A 64 12.73 -10.19 2.51
CA ASP A 64 13.59 -9.02 2.72
C ASP A 64 12.81 -7.91 3.44
N TYR A 65 11.55 -7.71 3.02
CA TYR A 65 10.66 -6.67 3.51
C TYR A 65 9.29 -7.19 3.91
N CYS A 66 8.70 -6.57 4.94
CA CYS A 66 7.31 -6.76 5.33
C CYS A 66 6.60 -5.41 5.35
N ILE A 67 5.73 -5.19 4.37
CA ILE A 67 4.90 -3.99 4.22
C ILE A 67 3.63 -4.18 5.05
N LEU A 68 3.42 -3.30 6.02
CA LEU A 68 2.35 -3.36 7.01
C LEU A 68 1.36 -2.23 6.78
N GLN A 69 0.12 -2.58 6.48
CA GLN A 69 -0.96 -1.64 6.23
C GLN A 69 -2.02 -1.72 7.34
N GLN A 70 -2.26 -0.58 8.01
CA GLN A 70 -3.32 -0.44 9.01
C GLN A 70 -4.67 -0.17 8.34
N ALA A 71 -5.78 -0.56 8.99
CA ALA A 71 -7.12 -0.16 8.56
C ALA A 71 -7.23 1.38 8.40
N ALA A 72 -7.83 1.81 7.29
CA ALA A 72 -7.92 3.23 6.94
C ALA A 72 -9.24 3.84 7.42
N HIS A 73 -10.39 3.19 7.16
CA HIS A 73 -11.73 3.74 7.41
C HIS A 73 -12.66 2.70 8.06
N PRO A 74 -13.08 2.90 9.32
CA PRO A 74 -12.59 3.92 10.25
C PRO A 74 -11.13 3.67 10.66
N TYR A 75 -10.34 4.73 10.81
CA TYR A 75 -8.95 4.61 11.27
C TYR A 75 -8.92 4.23 12.76
N PRO A 76 -8.20 3.15 13.15
CA PRO A 76 -8.15 2.71 14.54
C PRO A 76 -7.62 3.78 15.52
N PRO A 77 -7.83 3.60 16.84
CA PRO A 77 -7.19 4.44 17.85
C PRO A 77 -5.66 4.48 17.68
N ILE A 78 -5.06 5.60 18.06
CA ILE A 78 -3.61 5.82 17.92
C ILE A 78 -2.86 4.78 18.77
N GLU A 79 -3.31 4.60 20.01
CA GLU A 79 -2.70 3.69 20.98
C GLU A 79 -2.74 2.24 20.48
N GLU A 80 -3.87 1.80 19.92
CA GLU A 80 -3.98 0.45 19.35
C GLU A 80 -3.09 0.30 18.10
N THR A 81 -2.99 1.34 17.26
CA THR A 81 -2.11 1.31 16.10
C THR A 81 -0.64 1.21 16.51
N LEU A 82 -0.21 2.00 17.49
CA LEU A 82 1.16 1.99 18.01
C LEU A 82 1.50 0.68 18.72
N GLU A 83 0.56 0.13 19.49
CA GLU A 83 0.73 -1.12 20.21
C GLU A 83 0.83 -2.31 19.25
N TYR A 84 -0.22 -2.57 18.46
CA TYR A 84 -0.27 -3.76 17.61
C TYR A 84 0.68 -3.65 16.40
N GLY A 85 0.80 -2.46 15.81
CA GLY A 85 1.80 -2.20 14.78
C GLY A 85 3.22 -2.41 15.30
N GLY A 86 3.52 -1.94 16.51
CA GLY A 86 4.80 -2.17 17.17
C GLY A 86 5.10 -3.65 17.39
N MET A 87 4.12 -4.43 17.84
CA MET A 87 4.28 -5.89 17.99
C MET A 87 4.57 -6.61 16.68
N ILE A 88 3.96 -6.18 15.57
CA ILE A 88 4.23 -6.78 14.25
C ILE A 88 5.63 -6.38 13.77
N ILE A 89 6.04 -5.12 13.94
CA ILE A 89 7.38 -4.63 13.62
C ILE A 89 8.45 -5.40 14.40
N ASP A 90 8.27 -5.58 15.71
CA ASP A 90 9.20 -6.34 16.55
C ASP A 90 9.31 -7.80 16.10
N LEU A 91 8.20 -8.39 15.63
CA LEU A 91 8.19 -9.75 15.08
C LEU A 91 8.94 -9.84 13.74
N CYS A 92 8.81 -8.83 12.87
CA CYS A 92 9.59 -8.76 11.63
C CYS A 92 11.09 -8.72 11.93
N LYS A 93 11.51 -7.81 12.84
CA LYS A 93 12.90 -7.67 13.26
C LYS A 93 13.48 -8.94 13.89
N LYS A 94 12.67 -9.64 14.70
CA LYS A 94 13.06 -10.92 15.29
C LYS A 94 13.45 -11.98 14.26
N TYR A 95 12.86 -11.93 13.06
CA TYR A 95 13.17 -12.84 11.96
C TYR A 95 13.96 -12.16 10.83
N HIS A 96 14.63 -11.05 11.14
CA HIS A 96 15.50 -10.33 10.20
C HIS A 96 14.79 -9.83 8.93
N VAL A 97 13.48 -9.58 9.01
CA VAL A 97 12.69 -8.97 7.94
C VAL A 97 12.58 -7.47 8.18
N THR A 98 12.88 -6.65 7.18
CA THR A 98 12.81 -5.18 7.31
C THR A 98 11.36 -4.71 7.28
N PRO A 99 10.84 -4.12 8.37
CA PRO A 99 9.46 -3.67 8.41
C PRO A 99 9.29 -2.32 7.69
N VAL A 100 8.20 -2.20 6.95
CA VAL A 100 7.80 -0.98 6.23
C VAL A 100 6.38 -0.63 6.64
N VAL A 101 6.19 0.54 7.26
CA VAL A 101 4.86 1.07 7.57
C VAL A 101 4.27 1.66 6.30
N TYR A 102 3.18 1.09 5.81
CA TYR A 102 2.41 1.62 4.70
C TYR A 102 1.36 2.61 5.24
N MET A 103 1.66 3.90 5.13
CA MET A 103 0.74 4.98 5.47
C MET A 103 -0.27 5.18 4.34
N THR A 104 -1.50 4.70 4.49
CA THR A 104 -2.58 4.87 3.51
C THR A 104 -3.16 6.31 3.50
N TRP A 105 -4.25 6.51 2.77
CA TRP A 105 -4.95 7.79 2.63
C TRP A 105 -6.26 7.85 3.44
N ALA A 106 -6.78 9.06 3.63
CA ALA A 106 -8.09 9.36 4.20
C ALA A 106 -9.22 9.09 3.19
N GLU A 107 -10.43 8.77 3.65
CA GLU A 107 -11.56 8.63 2.76
C GLU A 107 -11.95 10.00 2.18
N LYS A 108 -12.40 10.02 0.92
CA LYS A 108 -12.68 11.27 0.19
C LYS A 108 -13.68 12.19 0.91
N ARG A 109 -14.60 11.60 1.68
CA ARG A 109 -15.61 12.33 2.47
C ARG A 109 -15.08 12.95 3.76
N PHE A 110 -13.94 12.49 4.28
CA PHE A 110 -13.34 12.97 5.55
C PHE A 110 -11.83 13.21 5.37
N PRO A 111 -11.40 14.10 4.45
CA PRO A 111 -9.98 14.34 4.17
C PRO A 111 -9.19 14.86 5.39
N GLU A 112 -9.87 15.43 6.38
CA GLU A 112 -9.29 15.86 7.65
C GLU A 112 -8.66 14.71 8.45
N ASN A 113 -9.10 13.46 8.24
CA ASN A 113 -8.53 12.28 8.90
C ASN A 113 -7.07 12.04 8.50
N GLN A 114 -6.62 12.55 7.35
CA GLN A 114 -5.29 12.28 6.82
C GLN A 114 -4.19 12.69 7.79
N GLN A 115 -4.36 13.82 8.50
CA GLN A 115 -3.31 14.31 9.40
C GLN A 115 -3.08 13.36 10.57
N LYS A 116 -4.16 12.82 11.15
CA LYS A 116 -4.07 11.81 12.21
C LYS A 116 -3.30 10.58 11.75
N MET A 117 -3.55 10.13 10.52
CA MET A 117 -2.86 8.97 9.93
C MET A 117 -1.38 9.25 9.70
N ILE A 118 -1.03 10.44 9.19
CA ILE A 118 0.36 10.88 9.01
C ILE A 118 1.10 10.85 10.34
N ASP A 119 0.56 11.51 11.35
CA ASP A 119 1.20 11.64 12.66
C ASP A 119 1.42 10.27 13.31
N THR A 120 0.38 9.41 13.26
CA THR A 120 0.43 8.06 13.85
C THR A 120 1.44 7.16 13.14
N CYS A 121 1.45 7.14 11.80
CA CYS A 121 2.36 6.30 11.03
C CYS A 121 3.82 6.76 11.15
N LYS A 122 4.09 8.07 11.17
CA LYS A 122 5.42 8.61 11.44
C LYS A 122 5.91 8.23 12.83
N GLN A 123 5.07 8.44 13.84
CA GLN A 123 5.40 8.05 15.21
C GLN A 123 5.71 6.55 15.31
N LEU A 124 4.90 5.69 14.69
CA LEU A 124 5.13 4.24 14.69
C LEU A 124 6.48 3.90 14.04
N ALA A 125 6.74 4.42 12.84
CA ALA A 125 7.95 4.13 12.08
C ALA A 125 9.21 4.60 12.81
N GLU A 126 9.21 5.84 13.32
CA GLU A 126 10.35 6.42 14.05
C GLU A 126 10.62 5.68 15.36
N THR A 127 9.59 5.51 16.21
CA THR A 127 9.76 4.89 17.54
C THR A 127 10.14 3.42 17.48
N ARG A 128 9.74 2.72 16.41
CA ARG A 128 10.06 1.31 16.21
C ARG A 128 11.18 1.08 15.23
N GLY A 129 11.77 2.12 14.62
CA GLY A 129 12.83 2.02 13.62
C GLY A 129 12.43 1.15 12.43
N ALA A 130 11.30 1.46 11.80
CA ALA A 130 10.82 0.85 10.56
C ALA A 130 10.93 1.86 9.41
N LEU A 131 10.97 1.38 8.17
CA LEU A 131 10.81 2.26 7.01
C LEU A 131 9.36 2.78 6.96
N LEU A 132 9.16 3.92 6.30
CA LEU A 132 7.84 4.52 6.11
C LEU A 132 7.60 4.71 4.62
N ALA A 133 6.51 4.15 4.09
CA ALA A 133 5.98 4.47 2.78
C ALA A 133 4.93 5.59 2.93
N PRO A 134 5.25 6.85 2.61
CA PRO A 134 4.41 8.01 2.93
C PRO A 134 3.29 8.24 1.90
N VAL A 135 2.59 7.17 1.50
CA VAL A 135 1.55 7.25 0.44
C VAL A 135 0.50 8.30 0.79
N GLY A 136 0.01 8.36 2.03
CA GLY A 136 -0.96 9.36 2.46
C GLY A 136 -0.50 10.82 2.33
N GLU A 137 0.80 11.09 2.51
CA GLU A 137 1.35 12.44 2.30
C GLU A 137 1.41 12.78 0.82
N VAL A 138 1.90 11.86 -0.01
CA VAL A 138 1.99 12.02 -1.46
C VAL A 138 0.59 12.14 -2.07
N TRP A 139 -0.36 11.33 -1.61
CA TRP A 139 -1.76 11.37 -2.01
C TRP A 139 -2.36 12.76 -1.77
N LYS A 140 -2.24 13.27 -0.53
CA LYS A 140 -2.69 14.62 -0.17
C LYS A 140 -2.06 15.70 -1.05
N ARG A 141 -0.76 15.56 -1.35
CA ARG A 141 -0.03 16.50 -2.21
C ARG A 141 -0.52 16.49 -3.66
N VAL A 142 -0.71 15.30 -4.24
CA VAL A 142 -1.28 15.16 -5.60
C VAL A 142 -2.68 15.76 -5.67
N GLN A 143 -3.54 15.53 -4.68
CA GLN A 143 -4.86 16.16 -4.66
C GLN A 143 -4.82 17.70 -4.63
N GLN A 144 -3.79 18.28 -4.01
CA GLN A 144 -3.62 19.73 -3.92
C GLN A 144 -3.00 20.33 -5.18
N GLU A 145 -1.99 19.67 -5.75
CA GLU A 145 -1.22 20.17 -6.90
C GLU A 145 -1.84 19.78 -8.24
N CYS A 146 -2.62 18.69 -8.30
CA CYS A 146 -3.19 18.10 -9.52
C CYS A 146 -4.65 17.66 -9.30
N PRO A 147 -5.59 18.59 -9.02
CA PRO A 147 -6.97 18.26 -8.65
C PRO A 147 -7.80 17.58 -9.76
N ASP A 148 -7.30 17.56 -11.00
CA ASP A 148 -7.90 16.87 -12.14
C ASP A 148 -7.55 15.37 -12.22
N ILE A 149 -6.67 14.89 -11.33
CA ILE A 149 -6.31 13.48 -11.18
C ILE A 149 -7.22 12.85 -10.12
N GLU A 150 -8.13 11.98 -10.54
CA GLU A 150 -8.96 11.20 -9.62
C GLU A 150 -8.17 10.00 -9.10
N LEU A 151 -7.75 10.07 -7.83
CA LEU A 151 -7.01 8.99 -7.16
C LEU A 151 -7.92 7.93 -6.57
N TYR A 152 -9.17 8.27 -6.25
CA TYR A 152 -10.10 7.33 -5.62
C TYR A 152 -10.82 6.47 -6.65
N PHE A 153 -11.18 5.27 -6.22
CA PHE A 153 -12.25 4.51 -6.83
C PHE A 153 -13.60 5.20 -6.58
N ARG A 154 -14.64 4.72 -7.28
CA ARG A 154 -15.98 5.33 -7.28
C ARG A 154 -16.65 5.37 -5.89
N ASP A 155 -16.19 4.53 -4.96
CA ASP A 155 -16.66 4.51 -3.57
C ASP A 155 -16.07 5.64 -2.71
N GLY A 156 -15.02 6.33 -3.19
CA GLY A 156 -14.33 7.36 -2.43
C GLY A 156 -13.49 6.84 -1.27
N GLU A 157 -13.25 5.54 -1.19
CA GLU A 157 -12.46 4.89 -0.13
C GLU A 157 -11.25 4.16 -0.72
N HIS A 158 -11.44 3.31 -1.73
CA HIS A 158 -10.34 2.56 -2.36
C HIS A 158 -9.57 3.39 -3.39
N ALA A 159 -8.39 2.92 -3.79
CA ALA A 159 -7.63 3.52 -4.86
C ALA A 159 -8.26 3.18 -6.23
N GLY A 160 -8.32 4.19 -7.09
CA GLY A 160 -8.54 4.00 -8.51
C GLY A 160 -7.20 3.80 -9.25
N PRO A 161 -7.21 3.66 -10.58
CA PRO A 161 -6.01 3.36 -11.35
C PRO A 161 -4.84 4.37 -11.15
N TYR A 162 -5.14 5.67 -11.01
CA TYR A 162 -4.12 6.68 -10.69
C TYR A 162 -3.63 6.61 -9.24
N GLY A 163 -4.49 6.21 -8.31
CA GLY A 163 -4.11 5.93 -6.92
C GLY A 163 -3.17 4.73 -6.84
N ASP A 164 -3.45 3.66 -7.57
CA ASP A 164 -2.58 2.48 -7.64
C ASP A 164 -1.21 2.79 -8.24
N PHE A 165 -1.21 3.56 -9.34
CA PHE A 165 0.03 4.06 -9.94
C PHE A 165 0.88 4.82 -8.90
N LEU A 166 0.25 5.72 -8.14
CA LEU A 166 0.91 6.49 -7.08
C LEU A 166 1.50 5.57 -6.00
N ILE A 167 0.71 4.62 -5.50
CA ILE A 167 1.16 3.67 -4.46
C ILE A 167 2.35 2.86 -4.97
N ALA A 168 2.27 2.32 -6.20
CA ALA A 168 3.33 1.53 -6.80
C ALA A 168 4.62 2.34 -6.98
N CYS A 169 4.52 3.60 -7.41
CA CYS A 169 5.67 4.51 -7.50
C CYS A 169 6.31 4.74 -6.13
N VAL A 170 5.52 5.04 -5.10
CA VAL A 170 6.05 5.28 -3.73
C VAL A 170 6.77 4.05 -3.21
N MET A 171 6.14 2.87 -3.31
CA MET A 171 6.70 1.62 -2.81
C MET A 171 7.95 1.20 -3.58
N CYS A 172 7.93 1.30 -4.91
CA CYS A 172 9.08 0.97 -5.75
C CYS A 172 10.26 1.89 -5.41
N ARG A 173 10.06 3.21 -5.42
CA ARG A 173 11.13 4.17 -5.10
C ARG A 173 11.71 3.96 -3.70
N LEU A 174 10.86 3.71 -2.71
CA LEU A 174 11.30 3.48 -1.34
C LEU A 174 12.23 2.25 -1.24
N LEU A 175 11.87 1.14 -1.91
CA LEU A 175 12.58 -0.13 -1.75
C LEU A 175 13.76 -0.31 -2.70
N THR A 176 13.76 0.33 -3.87
CA THR A 176 14.85 0.23 -4.85
C THR A 176 15.76 1.47 -4.85
N GLY A 177 15.30 2.59 -4.29
CA GLY A 177 15.98 3.89 -4.33
C GLY A 177 15.78 4.66 -5.65
N SER A 178 15.04 4.12 -6.61
CA SER A 178 14.83 4.75 -7.91
C SER A 178 13.47 4.41 -8.53
N LEU A 179 13.10 5.11 -9.60
CA LEU A 179 12.02 4.75 -10.50
C LEU A 179 12.52 4.85 -11.94
N SER A 180 12.07 3.92 -12.79
CA SER A 180 12.27 4.02 -14.23
C SER A 180 11.13 4.81 -14.87
N ASP A 181 11.44 5.64 -15.85
CA ASP A 181 10.44 6.37 -16.65
C ASP A 181 9.51 5.41 -17.42
N GLU A 182 9.91 4.14 -17.62
CA GLU A 182 9.10 3.12 -18.29
C GLU A 182 7.81 2.73 -17.58
N VAL A 183 7.65 3.13 -16.31
CA VAL A 183 6.40 2.90 -15.56
C VAL A 183 5.32 3.93 -15.91
N ILE A 184 5.70 5.09 -16.46
CA ILE A 184 4.77 6.18 -16.79
C ILE A 184 3.67 5.67 -17.75
N GLY A 185 2.43 6.03 -17.46
CA GLY A 185 1.25 5.62 -18.22
C GLY A 185 0.81 4.17 -18.02
N LYS A 186 1.35 3.43 -17.05
CA LYS A 186 0.96 2.04 -16.77
C LYS A 186 0.08 1.95 -15.54
N GLY A 187 -0.97 1.14 -15.61
CA GLY A 187 -1.82 0.83 -14.46
C GLY A 187 -2.70 -0.37 -14.71
N PHE A 188 -3.53 -0.69 -13.73
CA PHE A 188 -4.60 -1.67 -13.86
C PHE A 188 -5.96 -1.00 -13.68
N ASP A 189 -6.94 -1.54 -14.38
CA ASP A 189 -8.33 -1.18 -14.24
C ASP A 189 -9.16 -2.44 -13.99
N PHE A 190 -10.10 -2.30 -13.07
CA PHE A 190 -11.01 -3.34 -12.61
C PHE A 190 -12.46 -3.03 -13.02
N LEU A 191 -12.64 -2.01 -13.86
CA LEU A 191 -13.93 -1.46 -14.28
C LEU A 191 -14.79 -2.36 -15.15
N GLN A 192 -14.38 -3.57 -15.56
CA GLN A 192 -15.18 -4.25 -16.56
C GLN A 192 -16.50 -4.81 -16.06
N ASN A 193 -16.62 -5.56 -14.94
CA ASN A 193 -17.93 -6.18 -14.63
C ASN A 193 -18.09 -6.73 -13.19
N GLU A 194 -18.14 -5.95 -12.09
CA GLU A 194 -18.91 -6.38 -10.90
C GLU A 194 -18.99 -5.36 -9.74
N VAL A 195 -20.05 -5.49 -8.93
CA VAL A 195 -20.16 -4.89 -7.59
C VAL A 195 -19.51 -5.86 -6.62
N ILE A 196 -18.37 -5.48 -6.03
CA ILE A 196 -17.67 -6.33 -5.06
C ILE A 196 -18.54 -6.46 -3.79
N ASN A 197 -19.07 -7.65 -3.54
CA ASN A 197 -19.78 -7.95 -2.31
C ASN A 197 -18.78 -8.28 -1.19
N MET A 198 -18.51 -7.29 -0.34
CA MET A 198 -17.54 -7.37 0.76
C MET A 198 -18.01 -8.19 1.97
N GLU A 199 -19.27 -8.66 2.01
CA GLU A 199 -19.83 -9.42 3.14
C GLU A 199 -19.70 -10.95 2.98
N LEU A 200 -19.38 -11.44 1.78
CA LEU A 200 -19.25 -12.87 1.52
C LEU A 200 -17.79 -13.33 1.70
N ALA A 201 -17.56 -14.26 2.63
CA ALA A 201 -16.27 -14.95 2.82
C ALA A 201 -15.92 -15.93 1.67
N THR A 202 -16.74 -15.97 0.62
CA THR A 202 -16.51 -16.69 -0.62
C THR A 202 -16.35 -15.66 -1.73
N VAL A 203 -15.10 -15.37 -2.07
CA VAL A 203 -14.78 -14.39 -3.09
C VAL A 203 -15.09 -15.01 -4.46
N ILE A 204 -15.88 -14.32 -5.28
CA ILE A 204 -15.67 -14.39 -6.74
C ILE A 204 -14.38 -13.58 -6.95
N GLU A 205 -13.25 -14.26 -6.73
CA GLU A 205 -11.89 -13.69 -6.75
C GLU A 205 -11.40 -13.49 -8.18
N ASP A 206 -12.20 -13.93 -9.17
CA ASP A 206 -12.04 -13.73 -10.60
C ASP A 206 -12.43 -12.30 -11.03
N VAL A 207 -11.98 -11.28 -10.29
CA VAL A 207 -12.02 -9.92 -10.83
C VAL A 207 -10.89 -9.84 -11.86
N GLU A 208 -11.26 -9.95 -13.13
CA GLU A 208 -10.33 -9.89 -14.25
C GLU A 208 -9.59 -8.55 -14.22
N ARG A 209 -8.26 -8.62 -14.10
CA ARG A 209 -7.41 -7.43 -14.12
C ARG A 209 -7.19 -7.03 -15.55
N ILE A 210 -7.45 -5.78 -15.85
CA ILE A 210 -7.28 -5.26 -17.19
C ILE A 210 -6.11 -4.30 -17.15
N PRO A 211 -4.97 -4.63 -17.76
CA PRO A 211 -3.92 -3.65 -18.01
C PRO A 211 -4.54 -2.46 -18.74
N VAL A 212 -4.29 -1.25 -18.23
CA VAL A 212 -4.74 -0.02 -18.87
C VAL A 212 -3.59 0.92 -19.12
N GLU A 213 -3.74 1.68 -20.20
CA GLU A 213 -2.92 2.85 -20.45
C GLU A 213 -3.54 4.04 -19.73
N LEU A 214 -2.77 4.61 -18.80
CA LEU A 214 -3.11 5.83 -18.11
C LEU A 214 -2.56 7.03 -18.90
N ASP A 215 -3.19 8.18 -18.68
CA ASP A 215 -2.72 9.43 -19.28
C ASP A 215 -1.27 9.71 -18.84
N GLN A 216 -0.37 9.87 -19.82
CA GLN A 216 1.07 10.05 -19.58
C GLN A 216 1.38 11.38 -18.90
N GLU A 217 0.61 12.44 -19.16
CA GLU A 217 0.79 13.74 -18.52
C GLU A 217 0.42 13.66 -17.03
N LYS A 218 -0.72 13.02 -16.73
CA LYS A 218 -1.18 12.84 -15.34
C LYS A 218 -0.24 11.93 -14.54
N THR A 219 0.15 10.80 -15.12
CA THR A 219 1.10 9.89 -14.46
C THR A 219 2.49 10.50 -14.34
N GLY A 220 2.92 11.33 -15.29
CA GLY A 220 4.15 12.13 -15.19
C GLY A 220 4.16 13.09 -14.01
N LYS A 221 3.04 13.81 -13.76
CA LYS A 221 2.92 14.69 -12.58
C LYS A 221 3.01 13.92 -11.27
N ILE A 222 2.34 12.76 -11.17
CA ILE A 222 2.45 11.89 -9.97
C ILE A 222 3.89 11.41 -9.79
N TYR A 223 4.51 10.94 -10.88
CA TYR A 223 5.89 10.45 -10.89
C TYR A 223 6.88 11.50 -10.38
N ASP A 224 6.77 12.74 -10.87
CA ASP A 224 7.62 13.87 -10.43
C ASP A 224 7.41 14.20 -8.95
N ILE A 225 6.16 14.18 -8.47
CA ILE A 225 5.86 14.40 -7.05
C ILE A 225 6.52 13.31 -6.19
N VAL A 226 6.42 12.04 -6.60
CA VAL A 226 7.03 10.90 -5.88
C VAL A 226 8.55 10.98 -5.89
N ASN A 227 9.17 11.33 -7.02
CA ASN A 227 10.62 11.45 -7.14
C ASN A 227 11.20 12.59 -6.29
N ASN A 228 10.43 13.67 -6.11
CA ASN A 228 10.81 14.81 -5.28
C ASN A 228 10.38 14.67 -3.80
N GLN A 229 9.75 13.56 -3.42
CA GLN A 229 9.36 13.30 -2.05
C GLN A 229 10.59 12.90 -1.21
N ASN A 230 10.73 13.43 0.00
CA ASN A 230 11.71 12.90 0.95
C ASN A 230 11.16 11.59 1.52
N MET A 231 11.89 10.49 1.31
CA MET A 231 11.53 9.13 1.74
C MET A 231 12.73 8.46 2.38
#